data_AF-A0A355BIX2-F1
#
_entry.id   AF-A0A355BIX2-F1
#
_cell.length_a   1.000
_cell.length_b   1.000
_cell.length_c   1.000
_cell.angle_alpha   90.00
_cell.angle_beta   90.00
_cell.angle_gamma   90.00
#
_symmetry.space_group_name_H-M   'P 1'
#
loop_
_entity.id
_entity.type
_entity.pdbx_description
1 polymer ?
#
loop_
_entity_poly.entity_id
_entity_poly.type
_entity_poly.pdbx_seq_one_letter_code
_entity_poly.pdbx_strand_id
1 'polypeptide(L)'
;GGFMDDQILKLIEDVDKDNFKVTMDLGNFGKDPNIIYKAMENVVSHTIFVHAKCMSFTDNFHEETLDYERIIKILDKAGYNGFLSIEFEGKGMEKTEVAKAVSMLRHLTGLAHRDQVNKMLE
;
A
#
# COMPACT_ATOMS: atom_id res chain seq x y z
N GLY A 1 -8.23 -7.92 -11.54
CA GLY A 1 -9.69 -7.75 -11.37
C GLY A 1 -9.88 -6.88 -10.17
N GLY A 2 -10.89 -6.01 -10.17
CA GLY A 2 -11.09 -5.00 -9.14
C GLY A 2 -11.79 -3.77 -9.71
N PHE A 3 -12.32 -2.93 -8.84
CA PHE A 3 -12.78 -1.59 -9.20
C PHE A 3 -11.58 -0.65 -9.33
N MET A 4 -11.63 0.25 -10.29
CA MET A 4 -10.68 1.38 -10.36
C MET A 4 -11.08 2.47 -9.37
N ASP A 5 -10.17 3.43 -9.16
CA ASP A 5 -10.31 4.52 -8.22
C ASP A 5 -11.58 5.36 -8.45
N ASP A 6 -11.92 5.66 -9.70
CA ASP A 6 -13.16 6.38 -10.05
C ASP A 6 -14.42 5.63 -9.59
N GLN A 7 -14.47 4.32 -9.81
CA GLN A 7 -15.57 3.46 -9.39
C GLN A 7 -15.64 3.32 -7.87
N ILE A 8 -14.50 3.22 -7.19
CA ILE A 8 -14.43 3.17 -5.72
C ILE A 8 -14.94 4.47 -5.12
N LEU A 9 -14.45 5.61 -5.62
CA LEU A 9 -14.87 6.93 -5.16
C LEU A 9 -16.36 7.15 -5.39
N LYS A 10 -16.88 6.71 -6.54
CA LYS A 10 -18.31 6.79 -6.81
C LYS A 10 -19.14 5.95 -5.83
N LEU A 11 -18.68 4.74 -5.51
CA LEU A 11 -19.37 3.89 -4.53
C LEU A 11 -19.37 4.48 -3.12
N ILE A 12 -18.27 5.11 -2.71
CA ILE A 12 -18.19 5.81 -1.41
C ILE A 12 -19.19 6.96 -1.36
N GLU A 13 -19.24 7.76 -2.43
CA GLU A 13 -20.20 8.87 -2.56
C GLU A 13 -21.65 8.37 -2.54
N ASP A 14 -21.97 7.31 -3.29
CA ASP A 14 -23.33 6.80 -3.41
C ASP A 14 -23.84 6.16 -2.11
N VAL A 15 -22.95 5.56 -1.31
CA VAL A 15 -23.32 4.97 -0.02
C VAL A 15 -23.43 6.03 1.08
N ASP A 16 -22.57 7.05 1.07
CA ASP A 16 -22.55 8.20 2.00
C ASP A 16 -22.64 7.78 3.48
N LYS A 17 -21.72 6.92 3.91
CA LYS A 17 -21.60 6.45 5.30
C LYS A 17 -20.16 6.53 5.78
N ASP A 18 -19.97 7.13 6.96
CA ASP A 18 -18.64 7.25 7.56
C ASP A 18 -17.93 5.92 7.79
N ASN A 19 -18.68 4.86 8.08
CA ASN A 19 -18.13 3.52 8.33
C ASN A 19 -17.96 2.67 7.06
N PHE A 20 -18.32 3.19 5.88
CA PHE A 20 -18.06 2.54 4.60
C PHE A 20 -16.75 3.07 4.03
N LYS A 21 -15.67 2.29 4.20
CA LYS A 21 -14.28 2.68 3.87
C LYS A 21 -13.61 1.67 2.96
N VAL A 22 -12.42 2.01 2.47
CA VAL A 22 -11.65 1.22 1.49
C VAL A 22 -10.68 0.28 2.21
N THR A 23 -10.69 -0.98 1.79
CA THR A 23 -9.53 -1.86 1.92
C THR A 23 -8.72 -1.73 0.63
N MET A 24 -7.57 -1.05 0.70
CA MET A 24 -6.75 -0.80 -0.46
C MET A 24 -5.83 -2.00 -0.70
N ASP A 25 -6.21 -2.84 -1.66
CA ASP A 25 -5.37 -3.91 -2.18
C ASP A 25 -4.47 -3.35 -3.29
N LEU A 26 -3.16 -3.34 -3.02
CA LEU A 26 -2.19 -2.68 -3.89
C LEU A 26 -2.08 -3.30 -5.29
N GLY A 27 -2.49 -4.56 -5.48
CA GLY A 27 -2.44 -5.22 -6.79
C GLY A 27 -3.73 -5.18 -7.61
N ASN A 28 -4.79 -4.48 -7.14
CA ASN A 28 -6.08 -4.46 -7.82
C ASN A 28 -6.29 -3.31 -8.82
N PHE A 29 -5.36 -2.34 -8.91
CA PHE A 29 -5.45 -1.18 -9.81
C PHE A 29 -4.88 -1.42 -11.23
N GLY A 30 -4.66 -2.69 -11.61
CA GLY A 30 -4.05 -3.04 -12.89
C GLY A 30 -2.53 -3.18 -12.82
N LYS A 31 -1.84 -2.97 -13.95
CA LYS A 31 -0.39 -3.22 -14.08
C LYS A 31 0.42 -2.03 -14.59
N ASP A 32 -0.23 -0.95 -15.01
CA ASP A 32 0.47 0.24 -15.51
C ASP A 32 0.92 1.11 -14.32
N PRO A 33 2.23 1.29 -14.11
CA PRO A 33 2.75 2.14 -13.04
C PRO A 33 2.16 3.57 -13.04
N ASN A 34 1.83 4.13 -14.20
CA ASN A 34 1.26 5.48 -14.28
C ASN A 34 -0.19 5.54 -13.79
N ILE A 35 -0.90 4.39 -13.77
CA ILE A 35 -2.28 4.26 -13.33
C ILE A 35 -2.33 3.84 -11.86
N ILE A 36 -1.59 2.79 -11.48
CA ILE A 36 -1.72 2.17 -10.15
C ILE A 36 -1.46 3.15 -9.01
N TYR A 37 -0.38 3.93 -9.07
CA TYR A 37 -0.02 4.83 -7.98
C TYR A 37 -0.95 6.04 -7.93
N LYS A 38 -1.45 6.47 -9.09
CA LYS A 38 -2.42 7.56 -9.15
C LYS A 38 -3.76 7.13 -8.54
N ALA A 39 -4.19 5.91 -8.84
CA ALA A 39 -5.37 5.32 -8.23
C ALA A 39 -5.22 5.22 -6.71
N MET A 40 -4.06 4.76 -6.21
CA MET A 40 -3.76 4.73 -4.77
C MET A 40 -3.82 6.13 -4.14
N GLU A 41 -3.19 7.14 -4.75
CA GLU A 41 -3.25 8.53 -4.28
C GLU A 41 -4.69 9.07 -4.19
N ASN A 42 -5.56 8.66 -5.11
CA ASN A 42 -6.95 9.12 -5.14
C ASN A 42 -7.80 8.48 -4.04
N VAL A 43 -7.54 7.22 -3.65
CA VAL A 43 -8.37 6.48 -2.66
C VAL A 43 -7.79 6.46 -1.25
N VAL A 44 -6.52 6.83 -1.06
CA VAL A 44 -5.81 6.66 0.23
C VAL A 44 -6.49 7.38 1.40
N SER A 45 -7.10 8.55 1.18
CA SER A 45 -7.84 9.28 2.23
C SER A 45 -9.10 8.55 2.73
N HIS A 46 -9.59 7.58 1.96
CA HIS A 46 -10.74 6.74 2.32
C HIS A 46 -10.32 5.36 2.83
N THR A 47 -9.02 5.08 2.92
CA THR A 47 -8.47 3.77 3.23
C THR A 47 -8.36 3.55 4.74
N ILE A 48 -8.93 2.45 5.22
CA ILE A 48 -8.83 2.01 6.62
C ILE A 48 -7.88 0.81 6.79
N PHE A 49 -7.68 0.03 5.73
CA PHE A 49 -6.87 -1.19 5.75
C PHE A 49 -6.11 -1.34 4.43
N VAL A 50 -4.86 -1.80 4.46
CA VAL A 50 -4.05 -2.01 3.25
C VAL A 50 -3.63 -3.46 3.16
N HIS A 51 -3.80 -4.06 1.98
CA HIS A 51 -3.14 -5.32 1.63
C HIS A 51 -1.89 -5.02 0.81
N ALA A 52 -0.73 -5.23 1.44
CA ALA A 52 0.56 -5.27 0.81
C ALA A 52 0.69 -6.54 -0.03
N LYS A 53 0.20 -6.47 -1.27
CA LYS A 53 0.28 -7.56 -2.25
C LYS A 53 1.72 -7.72 -2.74
N CYS A 54 2.30 -8.91 -2.52
CA CYS A 54 3.68 -9.22 -2.86
C CYS A 54 3.75 -10.48 -3.72
N MET A 55 4.63 -10.48 -4.72
CA MET A 55 4.80 -11.57 -5.69
C MET A 55 6.19 -12.20 -5.61
N SER A 56 7.24 -11.38 -5.54
CA SER A 56 8.61 -11.88 -5.42
C SER A 56 9.55 -10.79 -4.92
N PHE A 57 10.68 -11.22 -4.38
CA PHE A 57 11.66 -10.34 -3.77
C PHE A 57 13.07 -10.62 -4.30
N THR A 58 13.79 -9.55 -4.54
CA THR A 58 15.24 -9.57 -4.77
C THR A 58 16.02 -10.00 -3.52
N ASP A 59 17.32 -10.27 -3.66
CA ASP A 59 18.21 -10.62 -2.55
C ASP A 59 18.32 -9.51 -1.49
N ASN A 60 18.06 -8.26 -1.88
CA ASN A 60 18.03 -7.09 -0.98
C ASN A 60 16.64 -6.84 -0.38
N PHE A 61 15.72 -7.80 -0.49
CA PHE A 61 14.34 -7.73 0.01
C PHE A 61 13.48 -6.63 -0.61
N HIS A 62 13.83 -6.17 -1.80
CA HIS A 62 12.96 -5.29 -2.60
C HIS A 62 11.94 -6.14 -3.36
N GLU A 63 10.66 -5.76 -3.28
CA GLU A 63 9.59 -6.41 -4.05
C GLU A 63 9.70 -6.04 -5.54
N GLU A 64 9.51 -6.99 -6.45
CA GLU A 64 9.86 -6.80 -7.85
C GLU A 64 8.73 -6.25 -8.73
N THR A 65 7.50 -6.20 -8.24
CA THR A 65 6.30 -5.86 -9.04
C THR A 65 5.76 -4.47 -8.74
N LEU A 66 5.84 -4.03 -7.48
CA LEU A 66 5.35 -2.75 -7.01
C LEU A 66 6.46 -1.97 -6.30
N ASP A 67 6.51 -0.66 -6.55
CA ASP A 67 7.42 0.26 -5.87
C ASP A 67 6.89 0.60 -4.48
N TYR A 68 7.30 -0.21 -3.51
CA TYR A 68 6.90 -0.03 -2.12
C TYR A 68 7.46 1.26 -1.50
N GLU A 69 8.58 1.79 -1.98
CA GLU A 69 9.07 3.09 -1.49
C GLU A 69 8.11 4.21 -1.85
N ARG A 70 7.61 4.21 -3.10
CA ARG A 70 6.59 5.15 -3.55
C ARG A 70 5.28 4.95 -2.80
N ILE A 71 4.85 3.70 -2.60
CA ILE A 71 3.59 3.41 -1.89
C ILE A 71 3.64 3.90 -0.44
N ILE A 72 4.73 3.63 0.29
CA ILE A 72 4.87 4.11 1.67
C ILE A 72 4.87 5.64 1.72
N LYS A 73 5.46 6.34 0.74
CA LYS A 73 5.36 7.81 0.64
C LYS A 73 3.94 8.31 0.40
N ILE A 74 3.13 7.61 -0.41
CA ILE A 74 1.72 7.94 -0.63
C ILE A 74 0.93 7.80 0.67
N LEU A 75 1.12 6.68 1.38
CA LEU A 75 0.48 6.42 2.67
C LEU A 75 0.88 7.45 3.73
N ASP A 76 2.17 7.73 3.86
CA ASP A 76 2.74 8.70 4.80
C ASP A 76 2.18 10.10 4.56
N LYS A 77 2.20 10.56 3.30
CA LYS A 77 1.67 11.88 2.91
C LYS A 77 0.18 12.03 3.21
N ALA A 78 -0.58 10.94 3.11
CA ALA A 78 -2.00 10.92 3.43
C ALA A 78 -2.28 10.81 4.95
N GLY A 79 -1.25 10.65 5.78
CA GLY A 79 -1.40 10.44 7.22
C GLY A 79 -1.98 9.06 7.58
N TYR A 80 -1.85 8.07 6.69
CA TYR A 80 -2.32 6.72 6.97
C TYR A 80 -1.56 6.10 8.15
N ASN A 81 -2.29 5.67 9.16
CA ASN A 81 -1.75 5.08 10.40
C ASN A 81 -2.36 3.71 10.73
N GLY A 82 -3.03 3.09 9.75
CA GLY A 82 -3.65 1.78 9.90
C GLY A 82 -2.68 0.62 9.68
N PHE A 83 -3.24 -0.58 9.57
CA PHE A 83 -2.47 -1.82 9.39
C PHE A 83 -2.07 -2.08 7.94
N LEU A 84 -0.81 -2.49 7.75
CA LEU A 84 -0.33 -3.12 6.52
C LEU A 84 -0.40 -4.64 6.68
N SER A 85 -1.41 -5.27 6.10
CA SER A 85 -1.52 -6.72 6.02
C SER A 85 -0.69 -7.23 4.84
N ILE A 86 0.05 -8.33 5.00
CA ILE A 86 0.80 -8.92 3.89
C ILE A 86 -0.10 -9.93 3.16
N GLU A 87 -0.22 -9.78 1.84
CA GLU A 87 -0.88 -10.73 0.96
C GLU A 87 0.14 -11.25 -0.04
N PHE A 88 0.59 -12.49 0.13
CA PHE A 88 1.58 -13.11 -0.76
C PHE A 88 0.89 -14.03 -1.77
N GLU A 89 1.08 -13.77 -3.07
CA GLU A 89 0.51 -14.56 -4.18
C GLU A 89 1.59 -15.06 -5.16
N GLY A 90 2.86 -15.01 -4.75
CA GLY A 90 4.01 -15.42 -5.53
C GLY A 90 4.19 -16.93 -5.66
N LYS A 91 5.16 -17.32 -6.52
CA LYS A 91 5.54 -18.73 -6.70
C LYS A 91 6.59 -19.24 -5.71
N GLY A 92 7.18 -18.36 -4.90
CA GLY A 92 8.21 -18.69 -3.92
C GLY A 92 7.66 -19.44 -2.70
N MET A 93 8.56 -19.88 -1.82
CA MET A 93 8.16 -20.50 -0.56
C MET A 93 7.56 -19.44 0.37
N GLU A 94 6.27 -19.57 0.71
CA GLU A 94 5.52 -18.59 1.49
C GLU A 94 6.25 -18.15 2.77
N LYS A 95 6.79 -19.10 3.54
CA LYS A 95 7.51 -18.81 4.78
C LYS A 95 8.69 -17.85 4.57
N THR A 96 9.45 -18.01 3.49
CA THR A 96 10.61 -17.15 3.23
C THR A 96 10.20 -15.83 2.60
N GLU A 97 9.27 -15.85 1.64
CA GLU A 97 8.85 -14.64 0.93
C GLU A 97 8.05 -13.68 1.84
N VAL A 98 7.19 -14.20 2.71
CA VAL A 98 6.49 -13.38 3.72
C VAL A 98 7.49 -12.77 4.71
N ALA A 99 8.55 -13.49 5.09
CA ALA A 99 9.60 -12.93 5.95
C ALA A 99 10.35 -11.77 5.28
N LYS A 100 10.61 -11.85 3.97
CA LYS A 100 11.19 -10.75 3.19
C LYS A 100 10.23 -9.54 3.14
N ALA A 101 8.93 -9.78 2.92
CA ALA A 101 7.90 -8.74 2.97
C ALA A 101 7.89 -8.00 4.31
N VAL A 102 7.92 -8.75 5.43
CA VAL A 102 8.01 -8.17 6.78
C VAL A 102 9.26 -7.29 6.93
N SER A 103 10.42 -7.76 6.45
CA SER A 103 11.67 -7.01 6.53
C SER A 103 11.57 -5.69 5.75
N MET A 104 11.10 -5.75 4.50
CA MET A 104 10.91 -4.59 3.63
C MET A 104 9.97 -3.55 4.28
N LEU A 105 8.77 -3.97 4.67
CA LEU A 105 7.76 -3.06 5.22
C LEU A 105 8.23 -2.41 6.52
N ARG A 106 8.87 -3.16 7.43
CA ARG A 106 9.46 -2.60 8.66
C ARG A 106 10.55 -1.58 8.37
N HIS A 107 11.41 -1.86 7.39
CA HIS A 107 12.46 -0.94 7.00
C HIS A 107 11.90 0.38 6.46
N LEU A 108 10.97 0.29 5.49
CA LEU A 108 10.39 1.47 4.83
C LEU A 108 9.53 2.31 5.78
N THR A 109 8.67 1.68 6.58
CA THR A 109 7.86 2.40 7.59
C THR A 109 8.74 3.02 8.68
N GLY A 110 9.85 2.38 9.06
CA GLY A 110 10.83 2.95 9.98
C GLY A 110 11.59 4.15 9.40
N LEU A 111 11.84 4.19 8.10
CA LEU A 111 12.36 5.38 7.43
C LEU A 111 11.35 6.52 7.44
N ALA A 112 10.11 6.26 6.99
CA ALA A 112 9.04 7.26 6.98
C ALA A 112 8.80 7.85 8.39
N HIS A 113 8.76 7.00 9.42
CA HIS A 113 8.60 7.46 10.80
C HIS A 113 9.76 8.36 11.27
N ARG A 114 11.01 8.03 10.92
CA ARG A 114 12.16 8.90 11.25
C ARG A 114 12.05 10.25 10.56
N ASP A 115 11.61 10.29 9.31
CA ASP A 115 11.41 11.53 8.57
C ASP A 115 10.30 12.39 9.19
N GLN A 116 9.21 11.77 9.66
CA GLN A 116 8.16 12.46 10.41
C GLN A 116 8.72 13.10 11.70
N VAL A 117 9.49 12.35 12.49
CA VAL A 117 10.07 12.84 13.74
C VAL A 117 11.04 14.00 13.48
N ASN A 118 11.91 13.89 12.47
CA ASN A 118 12.85 14.94 12.14
C ASN A 118 12.13 16.25 11.79
N LYS A 119 11.05 16.20 10.99
CA LYS A 119 10.23 17.39 10.66
C LYS A 119 9.54 18.03 11.88
N MET A 120 9.30 17.27 12.95
CA MET A 120 8.71 17.80 14.19
C MET A 120 9.74 18.49 15.09
N LEU A 121 11.03 18.19 14.88
CA LEU A 121 12.14 18.76 15.66
C LEU A 121 12.72 20.03 15.01
N GLU A 122 12.41 20.27 13.74
CA GLU A 122 12.70 21.52 13.00
C GLU A 122 11.74 22.65 13.39
#